data_AF-A0A2V9R2L2-F1
#
_entry.id   AF-A0A2V9R2L2-F1
#
_cell.length_a   1.000
_cell.length_b   1.000
_cell.length_c   1.000
_cell.angle_alpha   90.00
_cell.angle_beta   90.00
_cell.angle_gamma   90.00
#
_symmetry.space_group_name_H-M   'P 1'
#
loop_
_entity.id
_entity.type
_entity.pdbx_description
1 polymer ?
#
loop_
_entity_poly.entity_id
_entity_poly.type
_entity_poly.pdbx_seq_one_letter_code
_entity_poly.pdbx_strand_id
1 'polypeptide(L)' 'MPVGKGEIDSLGQLRALMNDAFQGTLSLETHYERPDKNKELASRESLQGLLEVVRKVEAG' A
#
# COMPACT_ATOMS: atom_id res chain seq x y z
N MET A 1 10.05 1.67 -4.64
CA MET A 1 8.87 1.97 -5.49
C MET A 1 7.67 2.21 -4.59
N PRO A 2 6.65 2.97 -5.03
CA PRO A 2 5.39 3.11 -4.28
C PRO A 2 4.71 1.74 -4.06
N VAL A 3 3.82 1.68 -3.05
CA VAL A 3 3.03 0.48 -2.73
C VAL A 3 2.26 -0.02 -3.96
N GLY A 4 2.25 -1.34 -4.18
CA GLY A 4 1.52 -1.96 -5.29
C GLY A 4 2.14 -1.79 -6.68
N LYS A 5 3.33 -1.17 -6.79
CA LYS A 5 4.11 -1.07 -8.05
C LYS A 5 5.40 -1.90 -8.04
N GLY A 6 5.74 -2.51 -6.90
CA GLY A 6 6.92 -3.36 -6.73
C GLY A 6 6.62 -4.85 -6.85
N GLU A 7 7.59 -5.67 -6.47
CA GLU A 7 7.51 -7.14 -6.49
C GLU A 7 6.75 -7.71 -5.29
N ILE A 8 6.42 -6.88 -4.30
CA ILE A 8 5.67 -7.28 -3.11
C ILE A 8 4.21 -7.53 -3.50
N ASP A 9 3.70 -8.72 -3.18
CA ASP A 9 2.29 -9.08 -3.34
C ASP A 9 1.41 -8.45 -2.24
N SER A 10 1.22 -7.13 -2.31
CA SER A 10 0.37 -6.41 -1.36
C SER A 10 -1.10 -6.84 -1.47
N LEU A 11 -1.55 -7.32 -2.63
CA LEU A 11 -2.93 -7.77 -2.84
C LEU A 11 -3.20 -9.07 -2.08
N GLY A 12 -2.32 -10.06 -2.21
CA GLY A 12 -2.40 -11.32 -1.47
C GLY A 12 -2.29 -11.12 0.04
N GLN A 13 -1.37 -10.25 0.49
CA GLN A 13 -1.23 -9.93 1.92
C GLN A 13 -2.50 -9.30 2.52
N LEU A 14 -3.09 -8.31 1.84
CA LEU A 14 -4.33 -7.70 2.32
C LEU A 14 -5.52 -8.66 2.27
N ARG A 15 -5.60 -9.56 1.29
CA ARG A 15 -6.61 -10.63 1.26
C ARG A 15 -6.46 -11.59 2.45
N ALA A 16 -5.23 -11.96 2.81
CA ALA A 16 -4.99 -12.80 3.99
C ALA A 16 -5.49 -12.12 5.27
N LEU A 17 -5.22 -10.82 5.46
CA LEU A 17 -5.73 -10.07 6.62
C LEU A 17 -7.27 -10.03 6.67
N MET A 18 -7.93 -9.90 5.52
CA MET A 18 -9.40 -9.95 5.46
C MET A 18 -9.95 -11.33 5.84
N ASN A 19 -9.32 -12.41 5.35
CA ASN A 19 -9.70 -13.78 5.69
C ASN A 19 -9.52 -14.09 7.19
N ASP A 20 -8.51 -13.50 7.80
CA ASP A 20 -8.23 -13.61 9.25
C ASP A 20 -9.10 -12.67 10.11
N ALA A 21 -10.05 -11.95 9.49
CA ALA A 21 -10.92 -10.96 10.14
C ALA A 21 -10.16 -9.92 10.97
N PHE A 22 -9.00 -9.48 10.46
CA PHE A 22 -8.19 -8.46 11.12
C PHE A 22 -8.98 -7.15 11.31
N GLN A 23 -8.90 -6.55 12.51
CA GLN A 23 -9.60 -5.30 12.88
C GLN A 23 -8.64 -4.23 13.43
N GLY A 24 -7.33 -4.40 13.24
CA GLY A 24 -6.32 -3.47 13.73
C GLY A 24 -6.06 -2.29 12.78
N THR A 25 -5.06 -1.49 13.13
CA THR A 25 -4.58 -0.39 12.27
C THR A 25 -3.54 -0.90 11.28
N LEU A 26 -3.63 -0.44 10.04
CA LEU A 26 -2.59 -0.63 9.03
C LEU A 26 -1.71 0.62 8.94
N SER A 27 -0.42 0.48 9.24
CA SER A 27 0.56 1.56 9.13
C SER A 27 1.22 1.57 7.76
N LEU A 28 1.42 2.76 7.18
CA LEU A 28 2.19 2.95 5.96
C LEU A 28 3.61 3.38 6.28
N GLU A 29 4.56 2.47 6.10
CA GLU A 29 5.99 2.75 6.17
C GLU A 29 6.62 2.56 4.78
N THR A 30 7.46 3.50 4.36
CA THR A 30 8.07 3.47 3.03
C THR A 30 9.48 4.04 3.07
N HIS A 31 10.38 3.35 2.36
CA HIS A 31 11.73 3.84 2.03
C HIS A 31 11.80 4.37 0.59
N TYR A 32 10.65 4.62 -0.04
CA TYR A 32 10.59 5.16 -1.39
C TYR A 32 11.07 6.61 -1.43
N GLU A 33 12.12 6.86 -2.21
CA GLU A 33 12.59 8.20 -2.54
C GLU A 33 12.24 8.51 -4.00
N ARG A 34 11.62 9.67 -4.21
CA ARG A 34 11.40 10.22 -5.55
C ARG A 34 12.69 10.82 -6.11
N PRO A 35 12.87 10.86 -7.44
CA PRO A 35 14.02 11.52 -8.05
C PRO A 35 14.17 13.01 -7.66
N ASP A 36 13.06 13.70 -7.41
CA ASP A 36 13.01 15.10 -6.99
C ASP A 36 13.20 15.31 -5.47
N LYS A 37 13.40 14.22 -4.71
CA LYS A 37 13.53 14.20 -3.24
C LYS A 37 12.37 14.82 -2.48
N ASN A 38 11.22 15.02 -3.14
CA ASN A 38 10.04 15.57 -2.49
C ASN A 38 9.38 14.50 -1.61
N LYS A 39 9.62 14.61 -0.30
CA LYS A 39 9.10 13.65 0.70
C LYS A 39 7.57 13.62 0.77
N GLU A 40 6.92 14.77 0.63
CA GLU A 40 5.46 14.87 0.69
C GLU A 40 4.84 14.08 -0.47
N LEU A 41 5.32 14.31 -1.70
CA LEU A 41 4.84 13.59 -2.87
C LEU A 41 5.16 12.10 -2.80
N ALA A 42 6.33 11.71 -2.27
CA ALA A 42 6.68 10.31 -2.08
C ALA A 42 5.71 9.59 -1.12
N SER A 43 5.33 10.26 -0.02
CA SER A 43 4.31 9.78 0.91
C SER A 43 2.94 9.69 0.25
N ARG A 44 2.54 10.71 -0.53
CA ARG A 44 1.26 10.76 -1.24
C ARG A 44 1.12 9.62 -2.25
N GLU A 45 2.14 9.36 -3.06
CA GLU A 45 2.15 8.26 -4.03
C GLU A 45 2.10 6.89 -3.36
N SER A 46 2.81 6.74 -2.23
CA SER A 46 2.79 5.50 -1.45
C SER A 46 1.40 5.25 -0.85
N LEU A 47 0.74 6.29 -0.33
CA LEU A 47 -0.63 6.20 0.19
C LEU A 47 -1.64 5.90 -0.92
N GLN A 48 -1.52 6.57 -2.07
CA GLN A 48 -2.39 6.31 -3.21
C GLN A 48 -2.26 4.86 -3.68
N GLY A 49 -1.03 4.34 -3.81
CA GLY A 49 -0.79 2.95 -4.16
C GLY A 49 -1.44 1.98 -3.18
N LEU A 50 -1.32 2.23 -1.87
CA LEU A 50 -1.98 1.42 -0.84
C LEU A 50 -3.51 1.42 -1.01
N LEU A 51 -4.13 2.60 -1.15
CA LEU A 51 -5.58 2.72 -1.32
C LEU A 51 -6.09 2.03 -2.59
N GLU A 52 -5.30 2.05 -3.68
CA GLU A 52 -5.63 1.31 -4.90
C GLU A 52 -5.65 -0.20 -4.67
N VAL A 53 -4.70 -0.75 -3.89
CA VAL A 53 -4.71 -2.18 -3.56
C VAL A 53 -5.89 -2.51 -2.64
N VAL A 54 -6.17 -1.70 -1.62
CA VAL A 54 -7.33 -1.89 -0.73
C VAL A 54 -8.63 -1.95 -1.53
N ARG A 55 -8.86 -1.01 -2.45
CA ARG A 55 -10.06 -1.03 -3.32
C ARG A 55 -10.17 -2.31 -4.16
N LYS A 56 -9.05 -2.86 -4.63
CA LYS A 56 -9.05 -4.13 -5.37
C LYS A 56 -9.40 -5.33 -4.50
N VAL A 57 -9.05 -5.28 -3.21
CA VAL A 57 -9.43 -6.31 -2.23
C VAL A 57 -10.92 -6.22 -1.93
N GLU A 58 -11.46 -5.02 -1.74
CA GLU A 58 -12.89 -4.82 -1.44
C GLU A 58 -13.83 -5.13 -2.62
N ALA A 59 -13.33 -5.03 -3.85
CA ALA A 59 -14.13 -5.22 -5.06
C ALA A 59 -14.27 -6.69 -5.52
N GLY A 60 -13.63 -7.66 -4.84
CA GLY A 60 -13.65 -9.08 -5.23
C GLY A 60 -13.78 -10.00 -4.04
#